data_AF-A0A821HC33-F1
#
_entry.id   AF-A0A821HC33-F1
#
_cell.length_a   1.000
_cell.length_b   1.000
_cell.length_c   1.000
_cell.angle_alpha   90.00
_cell.angle_beta   90.00
_cell.angle_gamma   90.00
#
_symmetry.space_group_name_H-M   'P 1'
#
loop_
_entity.id
_entity.type
_entity.pdbx_description
1 polymer ?
#
loop_
_entity_poly.entity_id
_entity_poly.type
_entity_poly.pdbx_seq_one_letter_code
_entity_poly.pdbx_strand_id
1 'polypeptide(L)' 'MGSIYHAQGNLDYALFYFQSALNTNSNDKRILGSVYNNIGIVLKRQEHFNDTLKHFQKSLQIDINFLSRIHYDLAEIF' A
#
# COMPACT_ATOMS: atom_id res chain seq x y z
N MET A 1 9.74 -1.87 9.71
CA MET A 1 9.07 -1.68 11.02
C MET A 1 7.64 -2.22 11.00
N GLY A 2 6.72 -1.70 10.17
CA GLY A 2 5.31 -2.15 10.15
C GLY A 2 5.11 -3.67 10.00
N SER A 3 5.83 -4.32 9.07
CA SER A 3 5.71 -5.77 8.86
C SER A 3 6.18 -6.62 10.04
N ILE A 4 7.14 -6.11 10.83
CA ILE A 4 7.67 -6.80 12.02
C ILE A 4 6.59 -6.81 13.11
N TYR A 5 5.98 -5.65 13.38
CA TYR A 5 4.88 -5.56 14.35
C TYR A 5 3.65 -6.36 13.90
N HIS A 6 3.35 -6.39 12.60
CA HIS A 6 2.29 -7.23 12.05
C HIS A 6 2.55 -8.73 12.32
N ALA A 7 3.78 -9.20 12.11
CA ALA A 7 4.17 -10.58 12.40
C ALA A 7 4.08 -10.91 13.90
N GLN A 8 4.37 -9.94 14.76
CA GLN A 8 4.22 -10.04 16.22
C GLN A 8 2.76 -9.95 16.70
N GLY A 9 1.80 -9.73 15.79
CA GLY A 9 0.38 -9.55 16.14
C GLY A 9 0.06 -8.18 16.74
N ASN A 10 1.03 -7.27 16.80
CA ASN A 10 0.82 -5.93 17.29
C ASN A 10 0.30 -5.01 16.17
N LEU A 11 -1.01 -5.12 15.91
CA LEU A 11 -1.66 -4.53 14.74
C LEU A 11 -1.69 -2.99 14.79
N ASP A 12 -1.83 -2.39 15.97
CA ASP A 12 -1.89 -0.93 16.11
C ASP A 12 -0.55 -0.26 15.77
N TYR A 13 0.56 -0.84 16.26
CA TYR A 13 1.89 -0.37 15.91
C TYR A 13 2.19 -0.64 14.42
N ALA A 14 1.76 -1.78 13.88
CA ALA A 14 1.90 -2.04 12.45
C ALA A 14 1.21 -0.95 11.61
N LEU A 15 -0.02 -0.59 11.96
CA LEU A 15 -0.79 0.46 11.32
C LEU A 15 -0.09 1.83 11.43
N PHE A 16 0.39 2.20 12.62
CA PHE A 16 1.11 3.45 12.86
C PHE A 16 2.34 3.61 11.96
N TYR A 17 3.17 2.56 11.86
CA TYR A 17 4.38 2.62 11.03
C TYR A 17 4.06 2.62 9.54
N PHE A 18 3.01 1.91 9.09
CA PHE A 18 2.59 1.96 7.70
C PHE A 18 1.99 3.33 7.32
N GLN A 19 1.21 3.96 8.20
CA GLN A 19 0.71 5.32 7.98
C GLN A 19 1.85 6.35 7.97
N SER A 20 2.83 6.19 8.85
CA SER A 20 4.03 7.03 8.85
C SER A 20 4.81 6.91 7.54
N ALA A 21 4.88 5.70 6.96
CA ALA A 21 5.50 5.46 5.65
C ALA A 21 4.75 6.17 4.49
N LEU A 22 3.42 6.27 4.57
CA LEU A 22 2.64 7.07 3.61
C LEU A 22 2.95 8.56 3.71
N ASN A 23 3.15 9.07 4.93
CA ASN A 23 3.46 10.48 5.16
C ASN A 23 4.88 10.87 4.76
N THR A 24 5.78 9.90 4.54
CA THR A 24 7.17 10.19 4.19
C THR A 24 7.38 10.58 2.72
N ASN A 25 6.31 10.89 1.97
CA ASN A 25 6.34 11.33 0.56
C ASN A 25 7.27 10.47 -0.30
N SER A 26 6.97 9.17 -0.37
CA SER A 26 7.67 8.27 -1.29
C SER A 26 7.21 8.56 -2.72
N ASN A 27 8.09 9.14 -3.56
CA ASN A 27 7.83 9.29 -5.00
C ASN A 27 7.74 7.94 -5.73
N ASP A 28 8.16 6.84 -5.10
CA ASP A 28 8.01 5.50 -5.66
C ASP A 28 6.59 4.98 -5.45
N LYS A 29 5.82 4.99 -6.55
CA LYS A 29 4.45 4.47 -6.60
C LYS A 29 4.36 2.99 -6.19
N ARG A 30 5.38 2.16 -6.46
CA ARG A 30 5.35 0.74 -6.05
C ARG A 30 5.44 0.59 -4.53
N ILE A 31 6.23 1.45 -3.87
CA ILE A 31 6.30 1.48 -2.41
C ILE A 31 4.94 1.90 -1.85
N LEU A 32 4.31 2.95 -2.41
CA LEU A 32 2.98 3.38 -1.98
C LEU A 32 1.93 2.28 -2.13
N GLY A 33 1.89 1.58 -3.28
CA GLY A 33 0.99 0.44 -3.50
C GLY A 33 1.19 -0.64 -2.44
N SER A 34 2.43 -1.07 -2.23
CA SER A 34 2.78 -2.07 -1.21
C SER A 34 2.38 -1.65 0.22
N VAL A 35 2.56 -0.37 0.56
CA VAL A 35 2.16 0.16 1.87
C VAL A 35 0.64 0.13 2.04
N TYR A 36 -0.14 0.56 1.03
CA TYR A 36 -1.60 0.47 1.10
C TYR A 36 -2.11 -0.97 1.20
N ASN A 37 -1.49 -1.90 0.49
CA ASN A 37 -1.80 -3.33 0.61
C ASN A 37 -1.55 -3.84 2.04
N ASN A 38 -0.41 -3.48 2.63
CA ASN A 38 -0.07 -3.89 4.00
C ASN A 38 -1.02 -3.30 5.05
N ILE A 39 -1.47 -2.05 4.87
CA ILE A 39 -2.51 -1.44 5.71
C ILE A 39 -3.83 -2.23 5.59
N GLY A 40 -4.24 -2.59 4.37
CA GLY A 40 -5.42 -3.41 4.14
C GLY A 40 -5.34 -4.77 4.84
N ILE A 41 -4.17 -5.43 4.82
CA ILE A 41 -3.95 -6.70 5.53
C ILE A 41 -4.09 -6.53 7.05
N VAL A 42 -3.50 -5.47 7.62
CA VAL A 42 -3.61 -5.18 9.06
C VAL A 42 -5.06 -4.93 9.46
N LEU A 43 -5.78 -4.09 8.70
CA LEU A 43 -7.19 -3.79 8.95
C LEU A 43 -8.10 -5.02 8.81
N LYS A 44 -7.78 -5.91 7.86
CA LYS A 44 -8.49 -7.19 7.72
C LYS A 44 -8.35 -8.04 8.97
N ARG A 45 -7.16 -8.05 9.59
CA ARG A 45 -6.91 -8.76 10.86
C ARG A 45 -7.56 -8.09 12.06
N GLN A 46 -7.85 -6.79 11.98
CA GLN A 46 -8.65 -6.05 12.97
C GLN A 46 -10.16 -6.13 12.70
N GLU A 47 -10.61 -6.88 11.67
CA GLU A 47 -12.02 -6.99 11.26
C GLU A 47 -12.64 -5.66 10.78
N HIS A 48 -11.81 -4.68 10.42
CA HIS A 48 -12.24 -3.40 9.85
C HIS A 48 -12.43 -3.53 8.33
N PHE A 49 -13.47 -4.26 7.92
CA PHE A 49 -13.68 -4.65 6.51
C PHE A 49 -13.95 -3.47 5.57
N ASN A 50 -14.65 -2.44 6.04
CA ASN A 50 -14.92 -1.24 5.24
C ASN A 50 -13.64 -0.50 4.86
N ASP A 51 -12.72 -0.31 5.82
CA ASP A 51 -11.45 0.36 5.58
C ASP A 51 -10.48 -0.54 4.79
N THR A 52 -10.56 -1.86 4.99
CA THR A 52 -9.79 -2.86 4.24
C THR A 52 -10.01 -2.70 2.73
N LEU A 53 -11.27 -2.68 2.29
CA LEU A 53 -11.62 -2.54 0.87
C LEU A 53 -11.07 -1.25 0.28
N LYS A 54 -11.23 -0.14 0.99
CA LYS A 54 -10.74 1.18 0.57
C LYS A 54 -9.23 1.18 0.35
N HIS A 55 -8.47 0.52 1.23
CA HIS A 55 -7.01 0.47 1.11
C HIS A 55 -6.53 -0.50 0.04
N PHE A 56 -7.18 -1.64 -0.16
CA PHE A 56 -6.88 -2.52 -1.29
C PHE A 56 -7.20 -1.86 -2.64
N GLN A 57 -8.31 -1.14 -2.75
CA GLN A 57 -8.64 -0.37 -3.95
C GLN A 57 -7.58 0.68 -4.26
N LYS A 58 -7.07 1.39 -3.25
CA LYS A 58 -5.96 2.34 -3.43
C LYS A 58 -4.68 1.67 -3.91
N SER A 59 -4.31 0.53 -3.32
CA SER A 59 -3.15 -0.25 -3.79
C SER A 59 -3.29 -0.62 -5.26
N LEU A 60 -4.43 -1.23 -5.62
CA LEU A 60 -4.69 -1.67 -6.98
C LEU A 60 -4.68 -0.53 -7.99
N GLN A 61 -5.26 0.62 -7.63
CA GLN A 61 -5.29 1.79 -8.50
C GLN A 61 -3.87 2.34 -8.75
N ILE A 62 -2.99 2.29 -7.76
CA ILE A 62 -1.59 2.70 -7.92
C ILE A 62 -0.85 1.74 -8.84
N ASP A 63 -1.04 0.44 -8.69
CA ASP A 63 -0.42 -0.58 -9.54
C ASP A 63 -0.87 -0.46 -10.99
N ILE A 64 -2.18 -0.29 -11.22
CA ILE A 64 -2.75 -0.06 -12.56
C ILE A 64 -2.15 1.22 -13.18
N ASN A 65 -2.14 2.33 -12.45
CA ASN A 65 -1.60 3.59 -12.95
C ASN A 65 -0.10 3.52 -13.26
N PHE A 66 0.64 2.73 -12.48
CA PHE A 66 2.06 2.50 -12.71
C PHE A 66 2.28 1.68 -13.99
N LEU A 67 1.52 0.59 -14.17
CA LEU A 67 1.60 -0.27 -15.34
C LEU A 67 1.21 0.49 -16.62
N SER A 68 0.10 1.23 -16.60
CA SER A 68 -0.35 2.05 -17.74
C SER A 68 0.70 3.08 -18.16
N ARG A 69 1.37 3.71 -17.19
CA ARG A 69 2.46 4.66 -17.48
C ARG A 69 3.67 3.97 -18.11
N ILE A 70 4.09 2.81 -17.58
CA ILE A 70 5.20 2.05 -18.19
C ILE A 70 4.88 1.66 -19.63
N HIS A 71 3.65 1.21 -19.91
CA HIS A 71 3.25 0.89 -21.28
C HIS A 71 3.28 2.12 -22.20
N TYR A 72 2.85 3.28 -21.73
CA TYR A 72 2.94 4.54 -22.48
C TYR A 72 4.40 4.93 -22.74
N ASP A 73 5.23 4.96 -21.69
CA ASP A 73 6.64 5.34 -21.78
C ASP A 73 7.42 4.39 -22.71
N LEU A 74 7.08 3.09 -22.72
CA LEU A 74 7.66 2.11 -23.67
C LEU A 74 7.16 2.33 -25.11
N ALA A 75 5.89 2.68 -25.31
CA ALA A 75 5.33 2.93 -26.64
C ALA A 75 5.89 4.18 -27.31
N GLU A 76 6.46 5.12 -26.55
CA GLU A 76 7.12 6.33 -27.07
C GLU A 76 8.60 6.08 -27.45
N ILE A 77 9.20 5.00 -26.93
CA ILE A 77 10.61 4.64 -27.19
C ILE A 77 10.78 3.80 -28.47
N PHE A 78 9.71 3.18 -28.97
CA PHE A 78 9.72 2.33 -30.19
C PHE A 78 8.91 2.98 -31.32
#